data_AF-A0A969D2Z1-F1
#
_entry.id   AF-A0A969D2Z1-F1
#
_cell.length_a   1.000
_cell.length_b   1.000
_cell.length_c   1.000
_cell.angle_alpha   90.00
_cell.angle_beta   90.00
_cell.angle_gamma   90.00
#
_symmetry.space_group_name_H-M   'P 1'
#
loop_
_entity.id
_entity.type
_entity.pdbx_description
1 polymer ?
#
loop_
_entity_poly.entity_id
_entity_poly.type
_entity_poly.pdbx_seq_one_letter_code
_entity_poly.pdbx_strand_id
1 'polypeptide(L)'
;MRSQAIYIGFSLTHKPTQTLALTHLALEDSSLLPKVLELIDNSPDPTLQAETYRLLALQWPRFLPQALQATTAIAALPARRHALQQLAPHLPELLLQKAFASLIRSKDREAQKTLLNLLLPFLSPPLLLQTLALYKTYCDPTPYANAISQLEARTQRQEAFQLSSSAARTLALNSLTTYLPEDLLTQSLFAATNFVDDQCRAKTLIQLFPQLHPPRIDHRLWCELLHSLPHLKQEDFCHNLFKLMPIMIELAGPKIYEKTIRTLQTISDQWHRTRVSC
;
A
#
# COMPACT_ATOMS: atom_id res chain seq x y z
N MET A 1 -9.47 -49.91 -3.06
CA MET A 1 -9.89 -48.59 -2.54
C MET A 1 -10.05 -47.54 -3.65
N ARG A 2 -9.05 -47.30 -4.51
CA ARG A 2 -9.16 -46.35 -5.64
C ARG A 2 -10.35 -46.59 -6.60
N SER A 3 -10.55 -47.83 -7.03
CA SER A 3 -11.69 -48.21 -7.89
C SER A 3 -13.06 -47.97 -7.25
N GLN A 4 -13.15 -48.11 -5.92
CA GLN A 4 -14.38 -47.91 -5.16
C GLN A 4 -14.68 -46.42 -4.95
N ALA A 5 -13.67 -45.59 -4.73
CA ALA A 5 -13.81 -44.13 -4.66
C ALA A 5 -14.25 -43.52 -5.99
N ILE A 6 -13.69 -44.01 -7.11
CA ILE A 6 -14.11 -43.62 -8.46
C ILE A 6 -15.57 -44.00 -8.72
N TYR A 7 -15.96 -45.24 -8.39
CA TYR A 7 -17.34 -45.70 -8.52
C TYR A 7 -18.32 -44.85 -7.69
N ILE A 8 -17.97 -44.54 -6.44
CA ILE A 8 -18.77 -43.67 -5.57
C ILE A 8 -18.90 -42.27 -6.18
N GLY A 9 -17.80 -41.69 -6.67
CA GLY A 9 -17.81 -40.40 -7.36
C GLY A 9 -18.77 -40.36 -8.55
N PHE A 10 -18.78 -41.40 -9.38
CA PHE A 10 -19.73 -41.53 -10.50
C PHE A 10 -21.18 -41.77 -10.07
N SER A 11 -21.41 -42.38 -8.91
CA SER A 11 -22.76 -42.68 -8.40
C SER A 11 -23.48 -41.50 -7.74
N LEU A 12 -22.78 -40.38 -7.51
CA LEU A 12 -23.38 -39.19 -6.89
C LEU A 12 -24.42 -38.54 -7.82
N THR A 13 -25.64 -38.38 -7.32
CA THR A 13 -26.78 -37.82 -8.06
C THR A 13 -26.73 -36.29 -8.16
N HIS A 14 -26.12 -35.63 -7.18
CA HIS A 14 -25.98 -34.18 -7.15
C HIS A 14 -24.73 -33.78 -7.96
N LYS A 15 -24.97 -33.17 -9.12
CA LYS A 15 -23.94 -32.84 -10.14
C LYS A 15 -22.77 -31.97 -9.60
N PRO A 16 -22.98 -30.95 -8.75
CA PRO A 16 -21.88 -30.17 -8.18
C PRO A 16 -20.94 -31.01 -7.30
N THR A 17 -21.51 -31.84 -6.42
CA THR A 17 -20.74 -32.72 -5.54
C THR A 17 -20.04 -33.82 -6.31
N GLN A 18 -20.68 -34.35 -7.36
CA GLN A 18 -20.05 -35.30 -8.28
C GLN A 18 -18.83 -34.69 -8.97
N THR A 19 -18.95 -33.46 -9.48
CA THR A 19 -17.88 -32.77 -10.19
C THR A 19 -16.68 -32.52 -9.27
N LEU A 20 -16.90 -32.01 -8.05
CA LEU A 20 -15.83 -31.79 -7.07
C LEU A 20 -15.16 -33.10 -6.64
N ALA A 21 -15.93 -34.16 -6.37
CA ALA A 21 -15.40 -35.46 -6.00
C ALA A 21 -14.50 -36.04 -7.11
N LEU A 22 -14.97 -35.99 -8.37
CA LEU A 22 -14.17 -36.42 -9.51
C LEU A 22 -12.94 -35.53 -9.76
N THR A 23 -13.01 -34.25 -9.41
CA THR A 23 -11.88 -33.32 -9.50
C THR A 23 -10.78 -33.69 -8.52
N HIS A 24 -11.14 -33.97 -7.26
CA HIS A 24 -10.17 -34.46 -6.27
C HIS A 24 -9.52 -35.77 -6.69
N LEU A 25 -10.30 -36.70 -7.25
CA LEU A 25 -9.77 -37.94 -7.81
C LEU A 25 -8.87 -37.70 -9.04
N ALA A 26 -9.19 -36.70 -9.87
CA ALA A 26 -8.38 -36.33 -11.02
C ALA A 26 -7.00 -35.78 -10.64
N LEU A 27 -6.84 -35.22 -9.43
CA LEU A 27 -5.52 -34.81 -8.92
C LEU A 27 -4.61 -36.01 -8.61
N GLU A 28 -5.19 -37.18 -8.33
CA GLU A 28 -4.43 -38.44 -8.16
C GLU A 28 -4.32 -39.24 -9.46
N ASP A 29 -5.35 -39.19 -10.31
CA ASP A 29 -5.45 -39.93 -11.56
C ASP A 29 -5.86 -39.01 -12.72
N SER A 30 -4.86 -38.55 -13.47
CA SER A 30 -5.06 -37.64 -14.60
C SER A 30 -5.93 -38.19 -15.74
N SER A 31 -6.21 -39.51 -15.77
CA SER A 31 -7.11 -40.10 -16.77
C SER A 31 -8.56 -39.62 -16.64
N LEU A 32 -8.95 -39.10 -15.47
CA LEU A 32 -10.28 -38.58 -15.18
C LEU A 32 -10.47 -37.11 -15.65
N LEU A 33 -9.40 -36.43 -16.06
CA LEU A 33 -9.43 -35.03 -16.50
C LEU A 33 -10.45 -34.75 -17.61
N PRO A 34 -10.53 -35.53 -18.70
CA PRO A 34 -11.49 -35.26 -19.77
C PRO A 34 -12.94 -35.28 -19.26
N LYS A 35 -13.24 -36.17 -18.31
CA LYS A 35 -14.59 -36.29 -17.76
C LYS A 35 -14.94 -35.13 -16.82
N VAL A 36 -13.97 -34.67 -16.03
CA VAL A 36 -14.13 -33.47 -15.20
C VAL A 36 -14.39 -32.24 -16.08
N LEU A 37 -13.65 -32.06 -17.17
CA LEU A 37 -13.85 -30.96 -18.11
C LEU A 37 -15.22 -31.01 -18.77
N GLU A 38 -15.67 -32.19 -19.21
CA GLU A 38 -17.01 -32.37 -19.78
C GLU A 38 -18.13 -31.96 -18.79
N LEU A 39 -17.98 -32.27 -17.50
CA LEU A 39 -18.94 -31.88 -16.48
C LEU A 39 -18.97 -30.37 -16.22
N ILE A 40 -17.80 -29.72 -16.26
CA ILE A 40 -17.67 -28.27 -16.10
C ILE A 40 -18.25 -27.53 -17.30
N ASP A 41 -17.94 -27.97 -18.52
CA ASP A 41 -18.42 -27.35 -19.78
C ASP A 41 -19.95 -27.42 -19.89
N ASN A 42 -20.56 -28.47 -19.34
CA ASN A 42 -22.02 -28.64 -19.28
C ASN A 42 -22.68 -27.95 -18.08
N SER A 43 -21.92 -27.28 -17.21
CA SER A 43 -22.45 -26.58 -16.03
C SER A 43 -22.45 -25.07 -16.25
N PRO A 44 -23.59 -24.38 -16.12
CA PRO A 44 -23.64 -22.92 -16.17
C PRO A 44 -23.22 -22.24 -14.86
N ASP A 45 -22.90 -23.00 -13.80
CA ASP A 45 -22.60 -22.42 -12.48
C ASP A 45 -21.15 -21.92 -12.38
N PRO A 46 -20.92 -20.59 -12.36
CA PRO A 46 -19.57 -20.03 -12.32
C PRO A 46 -18.85 -20.31 -10.99
N THR A 47 -19.58 -20.58 -9.90
CA THR A 47 -18.96 -20.90 -8.60
C THR A 47 -18.34 -22.28 -8.62
N LEU A 48 -19.07 -23.27 -9.15
CA LEU A 48 -18.56 -24.62 -9.37
C LEU A 48 -17.38 -24.61 -10.35
N GLN A 49 -17.49 -23.88 -11.47
CA GLN A 49 -16.41 -23.78 -12.44
C GLN A 49 -15.14 -23.16 -11.83
N ALA A 50 -15.28 -22.06 -11.07
CA ALA A 50 -14.15 -21.39 -10.43
C ALA A 50 -13.42 -22.29 -9.45
N GLU A 51 -14.16 -22.98 -8.58
CA GLU A 51 -13.56 -23.90 -7.60
C GLU A 51 -12.89 -25.10 -8.28
N THR A 52 -13.53 -25.64 -9.31
CA THR A 52 -13.00 -26.80 -10.03
C THR A 52 -11.71 -26.47 -10.76
N TYR A 53 -11.68 -25.37 -11.54
CA TYR A 53 -10.45 -24.94 -12.20
C TYR A 53 -9.37 -24.49 -11.22
N ARG A 54 -9.74 -23.93 -10.06
CA ARG A 54 -8.78 -23.59 -8.99
C ARG A 54 -8.08 -24.85 -8.46
N LEU A 55 -8.83 -25.91 -8.18
CA LEU A 55 -8.27 -27.19 -7.74
C LEU A 55 -7.36 -27.81 -8.80
N LEU A 56 -7.78 -27.82 -10.07
CA LEU A 56 -6.96 -28.29 -11.18
C LEU A 56 -5.68 -27.46 -11.35
N ALA A 57 -5.76 -26.14 -11.13
CA ALA A 57 -4.63 -25.23 -11.26
C ALA A 57 -3.52 -25.46 -10.22
N LEU A 58 -3.81 -26.12 -9.09
CA LEU A 58 -2.80 -26.49 -8.10
C LEU A 58 -1.76 -27.48 -8.67
N GLN A 59 -2.18 -28.36 -9.57
CA GLN A 59 -1.32 -29.35 -10.24
C GLN A 59 -0.93 -28.91 -11.66
N TRP A 60 -1.85 -28.23 -12.36
CA TRP A 60 -1.65 -27.80 -13.75
C TRP A 60 -1.93 -26.30 -13.90
N PRO A 61 -0.91 -25.44 -13.74
CA PRO A 61 -1.05 -23.97 -13.81
C PRO A 61 -1.69 -23.45 -15.11
N ARG A 62 -1.72 -24.25 -16.17
CA ARG A 62 -2.41 -23.96 -17.44
C ARG A 62 -3.91 -23.66 -17.28
N PHE A 63 -4.54 -24.06 -16.17
CA PHE A 63 -5.95 -23.81 -15.88
C PHE A 63 -6.21 -22.51 -15.09
N LEU A 64 -5.17 -21.77 -14.67
CA LEU A 64 -5.31 -20.48 -13.98
C LEU A 64 -6.12 -19.44 -14.78
N PRO A 65 -6.00 -19.32 -16.12
CA PRO A 65 -6.83 -18.41 -16.90
C PRO A 65 -8.33 -18.72 -16.80
N GLN A 66 -8.70 -20.00 -16.87
CA GLN A 66 -10.08 -20.47 -16.77
C GLN A 66 -10.61 -20.29 -15.34
N ALA A 67 -9.79 -20.55 -14.33
CA ALA A 67 -10.12 -20.29 -12.93
C ALA A 67 -10.40 -18.80 -12.69
N LEU A 68 -9.58 -17.91 -13.25
CA LEU A 68 -9.78 -16.48 -13.15
C LEU A 68 -11.06 -16.04 -13.89
N GLN A 69 -11.28 -16.53 -15.11
CA GLN A 69 -12.47 -16.21 -15.90
C GLN A 69 -13.75 -16.60 -15.16
N ALA A 70 -13.85 -17.85 -14.69
CA ALA A 70 -15.00 -18.32 -13.93
C ALA A 70 -15.19 -17.50 -12.64
N THR A 71 -14.10 -17.19 -11.93
CA THR A 71 -14.14 -16.35 -10.74
C THR A 71 -14.71 -14.96 -11.04
N THR A 72 -14.27 -14.31 -12.13
CA THR A 72 -14.80 -13.00 -12.53
C THR A 72 -16.27 -13.03 -12.96
N ALA A 73 -16.75 -14.18 -13.46
CA ALA A 73 -18.15 -14.38 -13.86
C ALA A 73 -19.12 -14.56 -12.68
N ILE A 74 -18.63 -14.89 -11.47
CA ILE A 74 -19.47 -15.06 -10.28
C ILE A 74 -20.21 -13.75 -9.96
N ALA A 75 -21.53 -13.71 -10.05
CA ALA A 75 -22.30 -12.47 -9.81
C ALA A 75 -22.30 -12.03 -8.33
N ALA A 76 -22.41 -12.98 -7.39
CA ALA A 76 -22.50 -12.69 -5.97
C ALA A 76 -21.13 -12.25 -5.41
N LEU A 77 -21.04 -11.00 -4.93
CA LEU A 77 -19.80 -10.44 -4.36
C LEU A 77 -19.16 -11.30 -3.27
N PRO A 78 -19.90 -11.87 -2.29
CA PRO A 78 -19.28 -12.71 -1.26
C PRO A 78 -18.60 -13.96 -1.83
N ALA A 79 -19.24 -14.62 -2.81
CA ALA A 79 -18.71 -15.80 -3.46
C ALA A 79 -17.51 -15.44 -4.37
N ARG A 80 -17.61 -14.34 -5.13
CA ARG A 80 -16.51 -13.83 -5.96
C ARG A 80 -15.28 -13.47 -5.12
N ARG A 81 -15.48 -12.79 -3.99
CA ARG A 81 -14.42 -12.44 -3.03
C ARG A 81 -13.74 -13.69 -2.49
N HIS A 82 -14.52 -14.68 -2.07
CA HIS A 82 -13.98 -15.94 -1.56
C HIS A 82 -13.13 -16.66 -2.61
N ALA A 83 -13.66 -16.81 -3.83
CA ALA A 83 -12.93 -17.43 -4.93
C ALA A 83 -11.63 -16.67 -5.29
N LEU A 84 -11.68 -15.33 -5.38
CA LEU A 84 -10.47 -14.51 -5.60
C LEU A 84 -9.46 -14.63 -4.46
N GLN A 85 -9.90 -14.72 -3.20
CA GLN A 85 -9.00 -14.88 -2.04
C GLN A 85 -8.16 -16.15 -2.15
N GLN A 86 -8.77 -17.24 -2.60
CA GLN A 86 -8.09 -18.52 -2.76
C GLN A 86 -7.22 -18.57 -4.02
N LEU A 87 -7.58 -17.81 -5.06
CA LEU A 87 -6.86 -17.79 -6.33
C LEU A 87 -5.64 -16.86 -6.32
N ALA A 88 -5.75 -15.68 -5.68
CA ALA A 88 -4.76 -14.60 -5.76
C ALA A 88 -3.30 -14.99 -5.44
N PRO A 89 -3.01 -15.83 -4.42
CA PRO A 89 -1.63 -16.25 -4.13
C PRO A 89 -0.96 -17.05 -5.25
N HIS A 90 -1.74 -17.64 -6.16
CA HIS A 90 -1.26 -18.51 -7.22
C HIS A 90 -1.26 -17.83 -8.60
N LEU A 91 -1.67 -16.56 -8.69
CA LEU A 91 -1.75 -15.85 -9.96
C LEU A 91 -0.39 -15.26 -10.35
N PRO A 92 0.15 -15.57 -11.55
CA PRO A 92 1.30 -14.85 -12.09
C PRO A 92 0.92 -13.41 -12.46
N GLU A 93 1.92 -12.53 -12.53
CA GLU A 93 1.76 -11.09 -12.78
C GLU A 93 0.83 -10.77 -13.97
N LEU A 94 0.99 -11.50 -15.09
CA LEU A 94 0.16 -11.28 -16.29
C LEU A 94 -1.33 -11.56 -16.04
N LEU A 95 -1.66 -12.53 -15.19
CA LEU A 95 -3.05 -12.83 -14.81
C LEU A 95 -3.56 -11.88 -13.73
N LEU A 96 -2.70 -11.38 -12.83
CA LEU A 96 -3.04 -10.30 -11.90
C LEU A 96 -3.40 -9.01 -12.65
N GLN A 97 -2.68 -8.67 -13.71
CA GLN A 97 -3.01 -7.53 -14.59
C GLN A 97 -4.38 -7.70 -15.25
N LYS A 98 -4.70 -8.91 -15.74
CA LYS A 98 -6.02 -9.21 -16.32
C LYS A 98 -7.13 -9.12 -15.26
N ALA A 99 -6.91 -9.67 -14.07
CA ALA A 99 -7.83 -9.59 -12.95
C ALA A 99 -8.11 -8.12 -12.59
N PHE A 100 -7.06 -7.32 -12.43
CA PHE A 100 -7.12 -5.90 -12.14
C PHE A 100 -7.91 -5.13 -13.22
N ALA A 101 -7.59 -5.35 -14.50
CA ALA A 101 -8.29 -4.70 -15.61
C ALA A 101 -9.77 -5.07 -15.68
N SER A 102 -10.16 -6.28 -15.27
CA SER A 102 -11.57 -6.69 -15.19
C SER A 102 -12.31 -5.98 -14.05
N LEU A 103 -11.64 -5.78 -12.90
CA LEU A 103 -12.23 -5.13 -11.72
C LEU A 103 -12.48 -3.64 -11.95
N ILE A 104 -11.57 -2.95 -12.65
CA ILE A 104 -11.74 -1.50 -12.89
C ILE A 104 -12.89 -1.19 -13.84
N ARG A 105 -13.24 -2.11 -14.74
CA ARG A 105 -14.39 -1.95 -15.63
C ARG A 105 -15.74 -2.12 -14.92
N SER A 106 -15.74 -2.65 -13.69
CA SER A 106 -16.95 -2.77 -12.87
C SER A 106 -17.47 -1.39 -12.51
N LYS A 107 -18.79 -1.18 -12.63
CA LYS A 107 -19.45 0.06 -12.22
C LYS A 107 -19.71 0.14 -10.71
N ASP A 108 -19.67 -1.00 -10.02
CA ASP A 108 -19.89 -1.08 -8.58
C ASP A 108 -18.61 -0.74 -7.82
N ARG A 109 -18.57 0.47 -7.25
CA ARG A 109 -17.40 1.02 -6.54
C ARG A 109 -17.09 0.29 -5.23
N GLU A 110 -18.11 -0.14 -4.48
CA GLU A 110 -17.90 -0.83 -3.20
C GLU A 110 -17.41 -2.26 -3.44
N ALA A 111 -17.97 -2.96 -4.42
CA ALA A 111 -17.44 -4.23 -4.88
C ALA A 111 -16.00 -4.09 -5.39
N GLN A 112 -15.72 -3.08 -6.20
CA GLN A 112 -14.39 -2.81 -6.74
C GLN A 112 -13.38 -2.56 -5.62
N LYS A 113 -13.69 -1.68 -4.66
CA LYS A 113 -12.82 -1.41 -3.50
C LYS A 113 -12.55 -2.67 -2.68
N THR A 114 -13.58 -3.46 -2.40
CA THR A 114 -13.47 -4.71 -1.63
C THR A 114 -12.52 -5.70 -2.29
N LEU A 115 -12.65 -5.88 -3.61
CA LEU A 115 -11.84 -6.83 -4.37
C LEU A 115 -10.41 -6.32 -4.62
N LEU A 116 -10.23 -5.01 -4.82
CA LEU A 116 -8.91 -4.40 -4.92
C LEU A 116 -8.12 -4.50 -3.61
N ASN A 117 -8.78 -4.28 -2.46
CA ASN A 117 -8.15 -4.47 -1.15
C ASN A 117 -7.66 -5.90 -0.93
N LEU A 118 -8.38 -6.89 -1.48
CA LEU A 118 -7.98 -8.29 -1.41
C LEU A 118 -6.77 -8.59 -2.29
N LEU A 119 -6.67 -7.97 -3.47
CA LEU A 119 -5.54 -8.18 -4.38
C LEU A 119 -4.29 -7.38 -3.98
N LEU A 120 -4.44 -6.30 -3.21
CA LEU A 120 -3.36 -5.41 -2.75
C LEU A 120 -2.04 -6.12 -2.35
N PRO A 121 -2.08 -7.19 -1.53
CA PRO A 121 -0.87 -7.89 -1.10
C PRO A 121 -0.15 -8.64 -2.24
N PHE A 122 -0.74 -8.76 -3.42
CA PHE A 122 -0.20 -9.51 -4.56
C PHE A 122 0.15 -8.61 -5.76
N LEU A 123 -0.27 -7.34 -5.75
CA LEU A 123 -0.06 -6.42 -6.87
C LEU A 123 1.39 -5.93 -6.95
N SER A 124 1.89 -5.79 -8.17
CA SER A 124 3.17 -5.14 -8.48
C SER A 124 3.12 -3.62 -8.26
N PRO A 125 4.26 -2.95 -8.07
CA PRO A 125 4.33 -1.49 -7.91
C PRO A 125 3.52 -0.66 -8.95
N PRO A 126 3.58 -0.94 -10.27
CA PRO A 126 2.81 -0.16 -11.24
C PRO A 126 1.29 -0.34 -11.07
N LEU A 127 0.83 -1.52 -10.63
CA LEU A 127 -0.58 -1.79 -10.36
C LEU A 127 -1.03 -1.14 -9.05
N LEU A 128 -0.15 -1.11 -8.04
CA LEU A 128 -0.41 -0.42 -6.78
C LEU A 128 -0.56 1.10 -6.97
N LEU A 129 0.27 1.72 -7.81
CA LEU A 129 0.12 3.14 -8.16
C LEU A 129 -1.23 3.42 -8.85
N GLN A 130 -1.67 2.51 -9.73
CA GLN A 130 -3.00 2.60 -10.35
C GLN A 130 -4.13 2.42 -9.31
N THR A 131 -3.99 1.51 -8.33
CA THR A 131 -4.97 1.40 -7.22
C THR A 131 -5.05 2.67 -6.39
N LEU A 132 -3.93 3.31 -6.09
CA LEU A 132 -3.92 4.57 -5.32
C LEU A 132 -4.63 5.70 -6.05
N ALA A 133 -4.42 5.83 -7.37
CA ALA A 133 -5.13 6.82 -8.18
C ALA A 133 -6.65 6.62 -8.11
N LEU A 134 -7.11 5.37 -8.11
CA LEU A 134 -8.53 5.04 -7.95
C LEU A 134 -9.04 5.36 -6.54
N TYR A 135 -8.31 4.99 -5.49
CA TYR A 135 -8.72 5.26 -4.10
C TYR A 135 -8.80 6.76 -3.78
N LYS A 136 -7.96 7.59 -4.40
CA LYS A 136 -8.10 9.06 -4.31
C LYS A 136 -9.47 9.56 -4.79
N THR A 137 -10.07 8.91 -5.78
CA THR A 137 -11.41 9.28 -6.26
C THR A 137 -12.55 8.82 -5.36
N TYR A 138 -12.28 7.92 -4.40
CA TYR A 138 -13.29 7.36 -3.50
C TYR A 138 -13.44 8.14 -2.19
N CYS A 139 -12.59 9.13 -1.92
CA CYS A 139 -12.63 9.94 -0.69
C CYS A 139 -12.64 9.09 0.61
N ASP A 140 -12.02 7.90 0.59
CA ASP A 140 -11.91 7.02 1.75
C ASP A 140 -10.45 6.82 2.17
N PRO A 141 -10.06 7.20 3.39
CA PRO A 141 -8.68 7.12 3.85
C PRO A 141 -8.21 5.68 4.15
N THR A 142 -9.12 4.74 4.41
CA THR A 142 -8.78 3.38 4.88
C THR A 142 -8.15 2.47 3.81
N PRO A 143 -8.72 2.30 2.59
CA PRO A 143 -8.07 1.50 1.54
C PRO A 143 -6.81 2.20 1.01
N TYR A 144 -6.79 3.54 1.05
CA TYR A 144 -5.67 4.36 0.66
C TYR A 144 -4.45 4.14 1.58
N ALA A 145 -4.65 4.18 2.90
CA ALA A 145 -3.61 3.89 3.89
C ALA A 145 -3.05 2.47 3.73
N ASN A 146 -3.91 1.46 3.54
CA ASN A 146 -3.46 0.08 3.33
C ASN A 146 -2.62 -0.10 2.05
N ALA A 147 -3.01 0.56 0.95
CA ALA A 147 -2.27 0.51 -0.31
C ALA A 147 -0.93 1.23 -0.22
N ILE A 148 -0.91 2.34 0.52
CA ILE A 148 0.33 3.05 0.86
C ILE A 148 1.22 2.16 1.71
N SER A 149 0.74 1.53 2.79
CA SER A 149 1.57 0.65 3.62
C SER A 149 2.13 -0.56 2.87
N GLN A 150 1.37 -1.11 1.91
CA GLN A 150 1.87 -2.18 1.03
C GLN A 150 2.90 -1.69 0.01
N LEU A 151 2.75 -0.45 -0.47
CA LEU A 151 3.78 0.21 -1.27
C LEU A 151 5.01 0.52 -0.42
N GLU A 152 4.88 1.09 0.78
CA GLU A 152 5.96 1.38 1.72
C GLU A 152 6.79 0.13 2.06
N ALA A 153 6.13 -1.03 2.22
CA ALA A 153 6.81 -2.31 2.39
C ALA A 153 7.59 -2.78 1.14
N ARG A 154 7.25 -2.29 -0.06
CA ARG A 154 7.81 -2.71 -1.37
C ARG A 154 8.73 -1.69 -2.03
N THR A 155 8.54 -0.39 -1.79
CA THR A 155 9.18 0.74 -2.48
C THR A 155 10.15 1.51 -1.59
N GLN A 156 10.65 0.92 -0.51
CA GLN A 156 11.53 1.55 0.49
C GLN A 156 12.89 2.10 -0.05
N ARG A 157 13.14 2.25 -1.36
CA ARG A 157 14.44 2.75 -1.85
C ARG A 157 14.51 3.73 -3.03
N GLN A 158 13.57 3.79 -3.98
CA GLN A 158 13.80 4.58 -5.21
C GLN A 158 12.64 5.49 -5.66
N GLU A 159 11.37 5.16 -5.39
CA GLU A 159 10.24 5.91 -5.97
C GLU A 159 9.77 7.11 -5.13
N ALA A 160 10.15 7.18 -3.84
CA ALA A 160 9.85 8.31 -2.96
C ALA A 160 10.39 9.65 -3.51
N PHE A 161 11.46 9.62 -4.30
CA PHE A 161 12.09 10.80 -4.89
C PHE A 161 11.42 11.29 -6.18
N GLN A 162 10.56 10.51 -6.83
CA GLN A 162 9.99 10.84 -8.14
C GLN A 162 8.53 11.32 -8.09
N LEU A 163 7.90 11.40 -6.91
CA LEU A 163 6.52 11.88 -6.77
C LEU A 163 6.36 13.34 -7.22
N SER A 164 5.40 13.63 -8.09
CA SER A 164 5.24 14.94 -8.75
C SER A 164 4.58 16.03 -7.89
N SER A 165 3.88 15.69 -6.80
CA SER A 165 3.27 16.69 -5.91
C SER A 165 4.00 16.79 -4.56
N SER A 166 4.22 18.03 -4.12
CA SER A 166 4.96 18.34 -2.88
C SER A 166 4.33 17.66 -1.67
N ALA A 167 3.00 17.70 -1.53
CA ALA A 167 2.23 17.12 -0.43
C ALA A 167 2.28 15.58 -0.36
N ALA A 168 2.21 14.90 -1.52
CA ALA A 168 2.31 13.44 -1.55
C ALA A 168 3.73 12.97 -1.24
N ARG A 169 4.74 13.74 -1.68
CA ARG A 169 6.14 13.49 -1.35
C ARG A 169 6.43 13.74 0.13
N THR A 170 5.87 14.80 0.73
CA THR A 170 6.01 15.07 2.18
C THR A 170 5.48 13.90 3.00
N LEU A 171 4.27 13.43 2.69
CA LEU A 171 3.62 12.35 3.43
C LEU A 171 4.36 11.02 3.27
N ALA A 172 4.86 10.72 2.07
CA ALA A 172 5.66 9.53 1.80
C ALA A 172 7.03 9.58 2.50
N LEU A 173 7.68 10.74 2.59
CA LEU A 173 8.93 10.88 3.34
C LEU A 173 8.70 10.82 4.86
N ASN A 174 7.58 11.38 5.33
CA ASN A 174 7.17 11.36 6.74
C ASN A 174 6.87 9.95 7.25
N SER A 175 6.37 9.04 6.41
CA SER A 175 6.11 7.65 6.82
C SER A 175 7.35 6.76 6.81
N LEU A 176 8.46 7.22 6.21
CA LEU A 176 9.74 6.50 6.14
C LEU A 176 10.70 6.83 7.30
N THR A 177 10.26 7.57 8.32
CA THR A 177 11.13 8.17 9.35
C THR A 177 11.68 7.22 10.42
N THR A 178 11.67 5.91 10.22
CA THR A 178 12.33 4.95 11.11
C THR A 178 13.57 4.36 10.44
N TYR A 179 14.73 4.92 10.80
CA TYR A 179 16.09 4.53 10.37
C TYR A 179 16.34 4.54 8.86
N LEU A 180 16.51 5.74 8.28
CA LEU A 180 16.99 5.86 6.91
C LEU A 180 18.50 5.52 6.81
N PRO A 181 18.92 4.64 5.89
CA PRO A 181 20.32 4.47 5.49
C PRO A 181 20.95 5.79 5.05
N GLU A 182 22.27 5.96 5.23
CA GLU A 182 23.00 7.22 4.96
C GLU A 182 22.76 7.80 3.56
N ASP A 183 22.81 6.97 2.53
CA ASP A 183 22.62 7.41 1.14
C ASP A 183 21.21 8.01 0.91
N LEU A 184 20.21 7.46 1.59
CA LEU A 184 18.81 7.89 1.48
C LEU A 184 18.51 9.12 2.34
N LEU A 185 19.19 9.27 3.46
CA LEU A 185 19.11 10.48 4.29
C LEU A 185 19.61 11.70 3.50
N THR A 186 20.75 11.59 2.83
CA THR A 186 21.32 12.67 1.99
C THR A 186 20.39 13.04 0.84
N GLN A 187 19.81 12.04 0.15
CA GLN A 187 18.84 12.28 -0.91
C GLN A 187 17.54 12.91 -0.38
N SER A 188 17.06 12.50 0.79
CA SER A 188 15.87 13.06 1.46
C SER A 188 16.05 14.53 1.83
N LEU A 189 17.23 14.91 2.33
CA LEU A 189 17.57 16.31 2.60
C LEU A 189 17.64 17.14 1.32
N PHE A 190 18.25 16.63 0.26
CA PHE A 190 18.29 17.30 -1.03
C PHE A 190 16.89 17.48 -1.64
N ALA A 191 16.00 16.50 -1.50
CA ALA A 191 14.63 16.61 -1.99
C ALA A 191 13.79 17.58 -1.15
N ALA A 192 13.97 17.57 0.18
CA ALA A 192 13.26 18.44 1.10
C ALA A 192 13.60 19.92 0.87
N THR A 193 14.87 20.24 0.65
CA THR A 193 15.34 21.61 0.37
C THR A 193 14.81 22.16 -0.96
N ASN A 194 14.50 21.29 -1.92
CA ASN A 194 13.94 21.65 -3.24
C ASN A 194 12.40 21.77 -3.27
N PHE A 195 11.71 21.69 -2.13
CA PHE A 195 10.26 21.94 -2.11
C PHE A 195 9.93 23.41 -2.40
N VAL A 196 9.05 23.63 -3.38
CA VAL A 196 8.52 24.95 -3.76
C VAL A 196 7.63 25.54 -2.66
N ASP A 197 6.88 24.69 -1.95
CA ASP A 197 6.01 25.12 -0.85
C ASP A 197 6.78 25.17 0.48
N ASP A 198 6.86 26.36 1.08
CA ASP A 198 7.65 26.62 2.29
C ASP A 198 7.15 25.85 3.51
N GLN A 199 5.83 25.62 3.59
CA GLN A 199 5.22 24.87 4.69
C GLN A 199 5.52 23.36 4.58
N CYS A 200 5.48 22.80 3.37
CA CYS A 200 5.87 21.42 3.09
C CYS A 200 7.38 21.21 3.31
N ARG A 201 8.19 22.18 2.89
CA ARG A 201 9.64 22.20 3.15
C ARG A 201 9.94 22.12 4.64
N ALA A 202 9.35 23.02 5.43
CA ALA A 202 9.53 23.07 6.87
C ALA A 202 9.11 21.78 7.56
N LYS A 203 7.92 21.25 7.22
CA LYS A 203 7.41 20.00 7.81
C LYS A 203 8.33 18.81 7.52
N THR A 204 8.83 18.67 6.28
CA THR A 204 9.70 17.54 5.92
C THR A 204 11.04 17.60 6.65
N LEU A 205 11.68 18.77 6.64
CA LEU A 205 13.01 18.94 7.24
C LEU A 205 13.00 18.63 8.75
N ILE A 206 11.91 18.99 9.44
CA ILE A 206 11.71 18.69 10.86
C ILE A 206 11.49 17.20 11.11
N GLN A 207 10.81 16.50 10.21
CA GLN A 207 10.58 15.07 10.37
C GLN A 207 11.85 14.25 10.14
N LEU A 208 12.76 14.73 9.28
CA LEU A 208 14.08 14.12 9.09
C LEU A 208 15.06 14.43 10.23
N PHE A 209 14.74 15.44 11.03
CA PHE A 209 15.62 15.97 12.08
C PHE A 209 16.06 14.96 13.15
N PRO A 210 15.20 14.08 13.69
CA PRO A 210 15.62 13.09 14.70
C PRO A 210 16.71 12.12 14.20
N GLN A 211 16.97 12.09 12.89
CA GLN A 211 17.99 11.26 12.26
C GLN A 211 19.25 12.05 11.87
N LEU A 212 19.29 13.36 12.13
CA LEU A 212 20.43 14.22 11.87
C LEU A 212 21.35 14.27 13.09
N HIS A 213 22.60 13.89 12.90
CA HIS A 213 23.66 14.05 13.90
C HIS A 213 24.46 15.33 13.63
N PRO A 214 24.98 16.01 14.67
CA PRO A 214 25.75 17.27 14.55
C PRO A 214 26.83 17.30 13.46
N PRO A 215 27.65 16.25 13.24
CA PRO A 215 28.69 16.28 12.20
C PRO A 215 28.14 16.32 10.77
N ARG A 216 26.82 16.18 10.56
CA ARG A 216 26.16 16.22 9.24
C ARG A 216 25.39 17.50 9.00
N ILE A 217 25.35 18.40 9.97
CA ILE A 217 24.62 19.65 9.87
C ILE A 217 25.63 20.73 9.49
N ASP A 218 25.77 20.93 8.19
CA ASP A 218 26.56 22.05 7.68
C ASP A 218 25.82 23.38 7.91
N HIS A 219 26.57 24.47 8.00
CA HIS A 219 26.04 25.81 8.23
C HIS A 219 24.90 26.18 7.28
N ARG A 220 24.99 25.74 6.01
CA ARG A 220 23.93 25.98 5.01
C ARG A 220 22.62 25.29 5.36
N LEU A 221 22.66 23.99 5.66
CA LEU A 221 21.48 23.20 6.05
C LEU A 221 20.89 23.73 7.36
N TRP A 222 21.75 24.15 8.28
CA TRP A 222 21.33 24.80 9.52
C TRP A 222 20.57 26.10 9.27
N CYS A 223 21.07 26.97 8.38
CA CYS A 223 20.35 28.18 7.97
C CYS A 223 19.02 27.86 7.30
N GLU A 224 18.98 26.90 6.37
CA GLU A 224 17.74 26.51 5.67
C GLU A 224 16.69 25.96 6.63
N LEU A 225 17.10 25.17 7.64
CA LEU A 225 16.24 24.73 8.73
C LEU A 225 15.66 25.91 9.50
N LEU A 226 16.50 26.81 9.99
CA LEU A 226 16.05 27.98 10.76
C LEU A 226 15.10 28.89 9.98
N HIS A 227 15.35 29.09 8.68
CA HIS A 227 14.47 29.88 7.81
C HIS A 227 13.14 29.18 7.50
N SER A 228 13.07 27.86 7.63
CA SER A 228 11.83 27.11 7.40
C SER A 228 10.88 27.11 8.61
N LEU A 229 11.40 27.25 9.84
CA LEU A 229 10.61 27.19 11.07
C LEU A 229 9.46 28.21 11.17
N PRO A 230 9.62 29.48 10.75
CA PRO A 230 8.55 30.47 10.81
C PRO A 230 7.31 30.13 9.98
N HIS A 231 7.43 29.22 8.99
CA HIS A 231 6.32 28.80 8.13
C HIS A 231 5.45 27.69 8.74
N LEU A 232 5.80 27.24 9.95
CA LEU A 232 5.02 26.26 10.70
C LEU A 232 3.88 26.94 11.48
N LYS A 233 2.88 26.15 11.85
CA LYS A 233 1.88 26.62 12.82
C LYS A 233 2.55 26.83 14.18
N GLN A 234 2.01 27.76 14.97
CA GLN A 234 2.57 28.16 16.28
C GLN A 234 2.88 26.97 17.20
N GLU A 235 1.98 26.01 17.28
CA GLU A 235 2.13 24.79 18.10
C GLU A 235 3.26 23.90 17.61
N ASP A 236 3.34 23.71 16.28
CA ASP A 236 4.40 22.95 15.62
C ASP A 236 5.76 23.65 15.78
N PHE A 237 5.82 24.98 15.66
CA PHE A 237 7.04 25.77 15.86
C PHE A 237 7.62 25.55 17.27
N CYS A 238 6.81 25.77 18.31
CA CYS A 238 7.24 25.62 19.69
C CYS A 238 7.67 24.18 20.00
N HIS A 239 6.85 23.19 19.61
CA HIS A 239 7.14 21.78 19.87
C HIS A 239 8.43 21.30 19.19
N ASN A 240 8.69 21.76 17.96
CA ASN A 240 9.87 21.34 17.22
C ASN A 240 11.13 22.09 17.66
N LEU A 241 11.01 23.33 18.11
CA LEU A 241 12.16 24.07 18.58
C LEU A 241 12.78 23.46 19.86
N PHE A 242 11.97 22.90 20.76
CA PHE A 242 12.48 22.12 21.90
C PHE A 242 13.28 20.89 21.46
N LYS A 243 12.88 20.24 20.35
CA LYS A 243 13.62 19.11 19.76
C LYS A 243 14.93 19.55 19.13
N LEU A 244 15.04 20.79 18.64
CA LEU A 244 16.27 21.34 18.05
C LEU A 244 17.32 21.71 19.11
N MET A 245 16.91 21.98 20.35
CA MET A 245 17.81 22.53 21.37
C MET A 245 19.06 21.68 21.67
N PRO A 246 18.98 20.34 21.81
CA PRO A 246 20.18 19.53 22.08
C PRO A 246 21.26 19.72 21.00
N ILE A 247 20.83 19.79 19.74
CA ILE A 247 21.72 19.97 18.59
C ILE A 247 22.21 21.42 18.47
N MET A 248 21.38 22.42 18.82
CA MET A 248 21.84 23.82 18.92
C MET A 248 22.93 24.00 19.96
N ILE A 249 22.81 23.32 21.10
CA ILE A 249 23.80 23.32 22.18
C ILE A 249 25.09 22.64 21.71
N GLU A 250 24.99 21.52 20.99
CA GLU A 250 26.15 20.81 20.43
C GLU A 250 26.86 21.59 19.32
N LEU A 251 26.13 22.25 18.41
CA LEU A 251 26.72 22.96 17.26
C LEU A 251 27.35 24.30 17.62
N ALA A 252 26.79 25.01 18.59
CA ALA A 252 27.15 26.41 18.83
C ALA A 252 27.38 26.76 20.31
N GLY A 253 27.32 25.75 21.18
CA GLY A 253 27.68 25.82 22.59
C GLY A 253 26.54 26.21 23.53
N PRO A 254 26.70 25.99 24.85
CA PRO A 254 25.62 26.12 25.83
C PRO A 254 25.11 27.56 26.02
N LYS A 255 25.90 28.57 25.64
CA LYS A 255 25.53 29.99 25.76
C LYS A 255 24.39 30.40 24.82
N ILE A 256 24.14 29.63 23.76
CA ILE A 256 23.03 29.90 22.83
C ILE A 256 21.69 29.55 23.43
N TYR A 257 21.62 28.54 24.29
CA TYR A 257 20.40 28.12 24.97
C TYR A 257 19.70 29.30 25.68
N GLU A 258 20.44 30.08 26.45
CA GLU A 258 19.91 31.21 27.21
C GLU A 258 19.39 32.33 26.28
N LYS A 259 20.10 32.57 25.17
CA LYS A 259 19.74 33.60 24.18
C LYS A 259 18.52 33.17 23.34
N THR A 260 18.42 31.87 23.01
CA THR A 260 17.29 31.28 22.30
C THR A 260 16.04 31.28 23.18
N ILE A 261 16.15 30.94 24.48
CA ILE A 261 15.00 31.01 25.39
C ILE A 261 14.49 32.44 25.55
N ARG A 262 15.37 33.43 25.72
CA ARG A 262 14.94 34.84 25.82
C ARG A 262 14.22 35.33 24.55
N THR A 263 14.71 34.94 23.38
CA THR A 263 14.06 35.30 22.11
C THR A 263 12.71 34.62 21.94
N LEU A 264 12.56 33.36 22.35
CA LEU A 264 11.27 32.67 22.36
C LEU A 264 10.27 33.28 23.33
N GLN A 265 10.71 33.65 24.53
CA GLN A 265 9.86 34.35 25.50
C GLN A 265 9.34 35.65 24.91
N THR A 266 10.22 36.41 24.23
CA THR A 266 9.86 37.66 23.56
C THR A 266 8.82 37.42 22.44
N ILE A 267 9.00 36.39 21.61
CA ILE A 267 8.06 36.02 20.53
C ILE A 267 6.73 35.53 21.10
N SER A 268 6.77 34.71 22.16
CA SER A 268 5.57 34.20 22.85
C SER A 268 4.75 35.34 23.46
N ASP A 269 5.41 36.28 24.14
CA ASP A 269 4.76 37.45 24.73
C ASP A 269 4.11 38.36 23.67
N GLN A 270 4.76 38.52 22.52
CA GLN A 270 4.20 39.25 21.38
C GLN A 270 2.95 38.57 20.83
N TRP A 271 2.96 37.24 20.69
CA TRP A 271 1.79 36.47 20.25
C TRP A 271 0.62 36.50 21.23
N HIS A 272 0.89 36.48 22.54
CA HIS A 272 -0.15 36.64 23.56
C HIS A 272 -0.81 38.02 23.51
N ARG A 273 -0.03 39.09 23.31
CA ARG A 273 -0.57 40.46 23.19
C ARG A 273 -1.46 40.64 21.96
N THR A 274 -1.12 40.00 20.83
CA THR A 274 -1.94 40.07 19.62
C THR A 274 -3.28 39.32 19.73
N ARG A 275 -3.38 38.27 20.55
CA ARG A 275 -4.65 37.55 20.77
C ARG A 275 -5.62 38.23 21.73
N VAL A 276 -5.14 39.10 22.62
CA VAL A 276 -5.97 39.85 23.59
C VAL A 276 -6.52 41.15 22.97
N SER A 277 -6.04 41.53 21.78
CA SER A 277 -6.36 42.79 21.10
C SER A 277 -7.35 42.62 19.93
N CYS A 278 -7.91 41.42 19.73
CA CYS A 278 -8.97 41.09 18.78
C CYS A 278 -10.17 40.51 19.53
#